data_AF-A0A562QB38-F1
#
_entry.id   AF-A0A562QB38-F1
#
_cell.length_a   1.000
_cell.length_b   1.000
_cell.length_c   1.000
_cell.angle_alpha   90.00
_cell.angle_beta   90.00
_cell.angle_gamma   90.00
#
_symmetry.space_group_name_H-M   'P 1'
#
loop_
_entity.id
_entity.type
_entity.pdbx_description
1 polymer ?
#
loop_
_entity_poly.entity_id
_entity_poly.type
_entity_poly.pdbx_seq_one_letter_code
_entity_poly.pdbx_strand_id
1 'polypeptide(L)'
;MADGTENMSLSPHILRGTCFGSPSKVPIVDDMLWETLKDNYVGCGMGMTAENLAVKYSISTIELSDSRTKSELSLKNIFFPAFLSYICSLVLRIKLVSNLT
;
A
#
# COMPACT_ATOMS: atom_id res chain seq x y z
N MET A 1 22.28 -7.20 7.77
CA MET A 1 20.99 -7.81 7.38
C MET A 1 20.20 -6.74 6.63
N ALA A 2 19.70 -7.04 5.44
CA ALA A 2 18.86 -6.13 4.66
C ALA A 2 17.53 -6.85 4.41
N ASP A 3 16.53 -6.50 5.20
CA ASP A 3 15.15 -7.00 5.07
C ASP A 3 14.20 -5.80 5.06
N GLY A 4 13.07 -5.94 4.36
CA GLY A 4 12.06 -4.91 4.20
C GLY A 4 10.75 -5.34 4.84
N THR A 5 10.24 -4.54 5.78
CA THR A 5 8.94 -4.78 6.40
C THR A 5 8.09 -3.51 6.31
N GLU A 6 6.87 -3.66 5.83
CA GLU A 6 5.87 -2.59 5.77
C GLU A 6 4.50 -3.13 6.16
N ASN A 7 3.68 -2.27 6.78
CA ASN A 7 2.32 -2.61 7.16
C ASN A 7 1.41 -1.39 7.06
N MET A 8 0.78 -1.23 5.90
CA MET A 8 -0.07 -0.08 5.61
C MET A 8 -1.36 -0.07 6.45
N SER A 9 -1.88 -1.23 6.84
CA SER A 9 -3.13 -1.35 7.60
C SER A 9 -3.06 -0.79 9.02
N LEU A 10 -1.87 -0.72 9.63
CA LEU A 10 -1.68 -0.12 10.96
C LEU A 10 -1.12 1.31 10.89
N SER A 11 -1.22 1.98 9.73
CA SER A 11 -0.79 3.38 9.66
C SER A 11 -1.62 4.25 10.61
N PRO A 12 -0.98 5.03 11.50
CA PRO A 12 -1.68 5.84 12.49
C PRO A 12 -2.27 7.12 11.88
N HIS A 13 -3.21 7.71 12.62
CA HIS A 13 -3.71 9.06 12.40
C HIS A 13 -2.95 10.00 13.35
N ILE A 14 -2.45 11.12 12.83
CA ILE A 14 -1.60 12.07 13.56
C ILE A 14 -2.41 13.31 13.91
N LEU A 15 -2.41 13.68 15.19
CA LEU A 15 -2.95 14.96 15.67
C LEU A 15 -1.83 16.00 15.64
N ARG A 16 -1.91 16.97 14.73
CA ARG A 16 -0.88 18.01 14.64
C ARG A 16 -1.14 19.14 15.64
N GLY A 17 -0.07 19.59 16.31
CA GLY A 17 -0.10 20.78 17.16
C GLY A 17 -0.67 20.58 18.57
N THR A 18 -0.82 19.34 19.03
CA THR A 18 -1.38 19.04 20.37
C THR A 18 -0.31 18.75 21.44
N CYS A 19 0.97 18.67 21.07
CA CYS A 19 2.06 18.29 21.98
C CYS A 19 2.32 19.29 23.12
N PHE A 20 2.08 20.59 22.91
CA PHE A 20 2.40 21.65 23.89
C PHE A 20 1.15 22.38 24.42
N GLY A 21 -0.01 21.72 24.36
CA GLY A 21 -1.31 22.27 24.74
C GLY A 21 -2.30 22.17 23.58
N SER A 22 -3.57 21.94 23.91
CA SER A 22 -4.62 21.88 22.89
C SER A 22 -5.01 23.30 22.47
N PRO A 23 -4.99 23.64 21.17
CA PRO A 23 -5.63 24.88 20.72
C PRO A 23 -7.12 24.82 21.09
N SER A 24 -7.76 25.94 21.43
CA SER A 24 -9.23 26.02 21.65
C SER A 24 -10.07 25.69 20.40
N LYS A 25 -9.43 25.21 19.33
CA LYS A 25 -10.02 24.83 18.05
C LYS A 25 -9.99 23.31 17.92
N VAL A 26 -10.91 22.76 17.11
CA VAL A 26 -10.92 21.34 16.74
C VAL A 26 -9.53 20.93 16.23
N PRO A 27 -8.92 19.87 16.80
CA PRO A 27 -7.61 19.40 16.37
C PRO A 27 -7.67 18.88 14.94
N ILE A 28 -6.63 19.18 14.16
CA ILE A 28 -6.48 18.67 12.79
C ILE A 28 -5.98 17.24 12.90
N VAL A 29 -6.75 16.31 12.34
CA VAL A 29 -6.42 14.88 12.27
C VAL A 29 -5.98 14.58 10.85
N ASP A 30 -4.73 14.15 10.69
CA ASP A 30 -4.16 13.79 9.39
C ASP A 30 -3.84 12.30 9.31
N ASP A 31 -4.06 11.70 8.14
CA ASP A 31 -3.74 10.30 7.88
C ASP A 31 -2.30 10.14 7.41
N MET A 32 -1.46 9.45 8.19
CA MET A 32 -0.04 9.29 7.86
C MET A 32 0.18 8.57 6.52
N LEU A 33 -0.67 7.59 6.20
CA LEU A 33 -0.60 6.84 4.94
C LEU A 33 -0.87 7.76 3.74
N TRP A 34 -1.85 8.65 3.87
CA TRP A 34 -2.26 9.51 2.77
C TRP A 34 -1.29 10.66 2.54
N GLU A 35 -0.72 11.18 3.61
CA GLU A 35 0.31 12.22 3.53
C GLU A 35 1.63 11.67 2.98
N THR A 36 2.01 10.42 3.29
CA THR A 36 3.22 9.80 2.72
C THR A 36 3.06 9.41 1.25
N LEU A 37 1.83 9.21 0.77
CA LEU A 37 1.54 8.97 -0.65
C LEU A 37 1.54 10.24 -1.51
N LYS A 38 1.64 11.41 -0.89
CA LYS A 38 1.77 12.69 -1.57
C LYS A 38 3.20 13.16 -1.47
N ASP A 39 3.77 13.57 -2.59
CA ASP A 39 5.03 14.29 -2.55
C ASP A 39 4.75 15.75 -2.13
N ASN A 40 5.14 16.12 -0.91
CA ASN A 40 4.97 17.49 -0.39
C ASN A 40 5.77 18.54 -1.18
N TYR A 41 6.83 18.15 -1.89
CA TYR A 41 7.65 19.08 -2.66
C TYR A 41 6.96 19.49 -3.97
N VAL A 42 6.38 18.53 -4.68
CA VAL A 42 5.68 18.76 -5.96
C VAL A 42 4.18 19.03 -5.75
N GLY A 43 3.64 18.68 -4.58
CA GLY A 43 2.22 18.81 -4.25
C GLY A 43 1.32 17.82 -5.00
N CYS A 44 1.89 16.79 -5.61
CA CYS A 44 1.15 15.78 -6.38
C CYS A 44 1.22 14.40 -5.71
N GLY A 45 0.11 13.66 -5.76
CA GLY A 45 0.08 12.27 -5.35
C GLY A 45 0.85 11.38 -6.33
N MET A 46 1.37 10.24 -5.85
CA MET A 46 2.10 9.29 -6.70
C MET A 46 1.31 8.85 -7.95
N GLY A 47 -0.03 8.80 -7.87
CA GLY A 47 -0.90 8.51 -9.01
C GLY A 47 -0.83 9.56 -10.13
N MET A 48 -0.81 10.85 -9.79
CA MET A 48 -0.64 11.94 -10.76
C MET A 48 0.74 11.88 -11.42
N THR A 49 1.78 11.50 -10.68
CA THR A 49 3.11 11.27 -11.25
C THR A 49 3.08 10.14 -12.28
N ALA A 50 2.35 9.05 -12.01
CA ALA A 50 2.18 7.95 -12.96
C ALA A 50 1.41 8.38 -14.21
N GLU A 51 0.37 9.18 -14.08
CA GLU A 51 -0.37 9.75 -15.22
C GLU A 51 0.52 10.66 -16.08
N ASN A 52 1.34 11.51 -15.45
CA ASN A 52 2.31 12.34 -16.17
C ASN A 52 3.32 11.50 -16.96
N LEU A 53 3.75 10.35 -16.43
CA LEU A 53 4.60 9.41 -17.16
C LEU A 53 3.84 8.76 -18.31
N ALA A 54 2.57 8.38 -18.11
CA ALA A 54 1.75 7.80 -19.15
C ALA A 54 1.56 8.75 -20.34
N VAL A 55 1.36 10.04 -20.10
CA VAL A 55 1.30 11.07 -21.15
C VAL A 55 2.65 11.20 -21.87
N LYS A 56 3.77 11.29 -21.13
CA LYS A 56 5.12 11.41 -21.73
C LYS A 56 5.49 10.25 -22.64
N TYR A 57 5.09 9.04 -22.27
CA TYR A 57 5.36 7.81 -23.03
C TYR A 57 4.21 7.40 -23.95
N SER A 58 3.16 8.22 -24.07
CA SER A 58 1.98 7.94 -24.91
C SER A 58 1.37 6.56 -24.68
N ILE A 59 1.31 6.14 -23.41
CA ILE A 59 0.76 4.82 -23.04
C ILE A 59 -0.75 4.85 -23.25
N SER A 60 -1.25 3.95 -24.08
CA SER A 60 -2.69 3.85 -24.34
C SER A 60 -3.41 3.15 -23.19
N THR A 61 -4.68 3.51 -22.96
CA THR A 61 -5.52 2.86 -21.94
C THR A 61 -5.73 1.36 -22.23
N ILE A 62 -5.68 0.97 -23.50
CA ILE A 62 -5.77 -0.41 -23.95
C ILE A 62 -4.51 -1.17 -23.53
N GLU A 63 -3.31 -0.61 -23.74
CA GLU A 63 -2.06 -1.22 -23.28
C GLU A 63 -1.98 -1.33 -21.75
N LEU A 64 -2.48 -0.31 -21.03
CA LEU A 64 -2.55 -0.34 -19.57
C LEU A 64 -3.48 -1.45 -19.06
N SER A 65 -4.64 -1.63 -19.69
CA SER A 65 -5.57 -2.70 -19.31
C SER A 65 -5.03 -4.10 -19.66
N ASP A 66 -4.40 -4.26 -20.81
CA ASP A 66 -3.81 -5.55 -21.24
C ASP A 66 -2.59 -5.95 -20.41
N SER A 67 -1.75 -4.99 -20.01
CA SER A 67 -0.64 -5.26 -19.07
C SER A 67 -1.15 -5.64 -17.68
N ARG A 68 -2.23 -5.01 -17.20
CA ARG A 68 -2.86 -5.37 -15.93
C ARG A 68 -3.38 -6.81 -15.95
N THR A 69 -4.15 -7.21 -16.96
CA THR A 69 -4.71 -8.56 -17.05
C THR A 69 -3.62 -9.62 -17.15
N LYS A 70 -2.56 -9.37 -17.92
CA LYS A 70 -1.38 -10.25 -18.01
C LYS A 70 -0.69 -10.43 -16.66
N SER A 71 -0.52 -9.34 -15.89
CA SER A 71 0.09 -9.42 -14.56
C SER A 71 -0.77 -10.21 -13.57
N GLU A 72 -2.09 -10.03 -13.59
CA GLU A 72 -3.04 -10.76 -12.73
C GLU A 72 -3.07 -12.26 -13.07
N LEU A 73 -3.02 -12.61 -14.37
CA LEU A 73 -2.95 -14.00 -14.84
C LEU A 73 -1.61 -14.66 -14.48
N SER A 74 -0.50 -13.93 -14.62
CA SER A 74 0.83 -14.41 -14.25
C SER A 74 0.92 -14.70 -12.75
N LEU A 75 0.37 -13.83 -11.90
CA LEU A 75 0.27 -14.07 -10.46
C LEU A 75 -0.55 -15.34 -10.16
N LYS A 76 -1.68 -15.55 -10.81
CA LYS A 76 -2.49 -16.76 -10.54
C LYS A 76 -1.80 -18.04 -10.96
N ASN A 77 -1.13 -18.04 -12.11
CA ASN A 77 -0.59 -19.27 -12.69
C ASN A 77 0.79 -19.64 -12.13
N ILE A 78 1.63 -18.66 -11.81
CA ILE A 78 3.04 -18.90 -11.45
C ILE A 78 3.29 -18.62 -9.96
N PHE A 79 2.72 -17.53 -9.43
CA PHE A 79 3.03 -17.08 -8.08
C PHE A 79 2.39 -17.97 -7.01
N PHE A 80 1.14 -18.41 -7.21
CA PHE A 80 0.45 -19.26 -6.23
C PHE A 80 1.10 -20.64 -5.95
N PRO A 81 1.53 -21.42 -6.97
CA PRO A 81 2.14 -22.73 -6.72
C PRO A 81 3.63 -22.65 -6.30
N ALA A 82 4.41 -21.70 -6.82
CA ALA A 82 5.85 -21.63 -6.56
C ALA A 82 6.19 -20.95 -5.22
N PHE A 83 5.34 -20.03 -4.75
CA PHE A 83 5.64 -19.21 -3.57
C PHE A 83 5.05 -19.79 -2.27
N LEU A 84 4.22 -20.83 -2.36
CA LEU A 84 3.62 -21.51 -1.19
C LEU A 84 4.67 -22.16 -0.27
N SER A 85 5.86 -22.47 -0.78
CA SER A 85 6.99 -22.97 0.01
C SER A 85 7.76 -21.87 0.76
N TYR A 86 7.68 -20.62 0.30
CA TYR A 86 8.39 -19.47 0.86
C TYR A 86 7.51 -18.62 1.79
N ILE A 87 6.19 -18.65 1.61
CA ILE A 87 5.26 -18.02 2.54
C ILE A 87 5.39 -18.74 3.87
N CYS A 88 6.04 -18.05 4.81
CA CYS A 88 6.19 -18.42 6.20
C CYS A 88 4.89 -19.01 6.75
N SER A 89 5.06 -20.06 7.54
CA SER A 89 4.08 -20.94 8.21
C SER A 89 3.09 -20.22 9.16
N LEU A 90 2.65 -19.00 8.85
CA LEU A 90 1.73 -18.17 9.59
C LEU A 90 0.27 -18.59 9.37
N VAL A 91 -0.07 -19.05 8.16
CA VAL A 91 -1.44 -19.50 7.80
C VAL A 91 -1.86 -20.76 8.58
N LEU A 92 -0.92 -21.65 8.97
CA LEU A 92 -1.28 -22.85 9.73
C LEU A 92 -1.65 -22.56 11.19
N ARG A 93 -1.19 -21.44 11.76
CA ARG A 93 -1.37 -21.13 13.19
C ARG A 93 -2.78 -20.63 13.52
N ILE A 94 -3.47 -20.01 12.56
CA ILE A 94 -4.84 -19.49 12.76
C ILE A 94 -5.87 -20.62 12.71
N LYS A 95 -5.68 -21.63 11.83
CA LYS A 95 -6.63 -22.74 11.66
C LYS A 95 -6.58 -23.78 12.79
N LEU A 96 -5.47 -23.89 13.53
CA LEU A 96 -5.37 -24.77 14.69
C LEU A 96 -6.02 -24.18 15.95
N VAL A 97 -6.02 -22.85 16.11
CA VAL A 97 -6.62 -22.20 17.30
C VAL A 97 -8.15 -22.22 17.25
N SER A 98 -8.76 -22.13 16.07
CA SER A 98 -10.22 -22.19 15.90
C SER A 98 -10.83 -23.59 15.98
N ASN A 99 -10.03 -24.65 16.07
CA ASN A 99 -10.50 -26.05 16.16
C ASN A 99 -10.31 -26.64 17.57
N LEU A 100 -9.97 -25.79 18.55
CA LEU A 100 -9.78 -26.15 19.96
C LEU A 100 -10.71 -25.37 20.91
N THR A 101 -11.73 -24.70 20.38
CA THR A 101 -12.84 -24.08 21.12
C THR A 101 -14.16 -24.68 20.70
#